data_AF-A0A819NI13-F1
#
_entry.id   AF-A0A819NI13-F1
#
_cell.length_a   1.000
_cell.length_b   1.000
_cell.length_c   1.000
_cell.angle_alpha   90.00
_cell.angle_beta   90.00
_cell.angle_gamma   90.00
#
_symmetry.space_group_name_H-M   'P 1'
#
loop_
_entity.id
_entity.type
_entity.pdbx_description
1 polymer ?
#
loop_
_entity_poly.entity_id
_entity_poly.type
_entity_poly.pdbx_seq_one_letter_code
_entity_poly.pdbx_strand_id
1 'polypeptide(L)'
;MTWRPSYSNNSNEKTYYASDFRASLPSSTAYSGDVRRHKFDCELGAAAAAYSRGPTYSDSTINQYARNIASSDNVHYYGSATSNYGHDRSSVNQVLRSAYTNERVALNPHEASHIREGAAWLADHKQDFSQGFVNSAASLFKNVYDQDGHKVVDRRTLRY
;
A
#
# COMPACT_ATOMS: atom_id res chain seq x y z
N MET A 1 7.86 -21.79 2.56
CA MET A 1 7.64 -21.60 1.12
C MET A 1 7.28 -20.14 0.90
N THR A 2 8.24 -19.33 0.50
CA THR A 2 8.08 -17.86 0.38
C THR A 2 7.44 -17.57 -0.96
N TRP A 3 6.16 -17.18 -0.97
CA TRP A 3 5.50 -16.70 -2.18
C TRP A 3 6.19 -15.39 -2.58
N ARG A 4 7.06 -15.48 -3.59
CA ARG A 4 7.63 -14.32 -4.29
C ARG A 4 6.84 -14.20 -5.58
N PRO A 5 5.98 -13.19 -5.75
CA PRO A 5 5.45 -12.92 -7.07
C PRO A 5 6.63 -12.44 -7.93
N SER A 6 7.12 -13.32 -8.81
CA SER A 6 7.91 -12.92 -9.96
C SER A 6 6.93 -12.31 -10.97
N TYR A 7 6.98 -11.00 -11.12
CA TYR A 7 6.17 -10.27 -12.09
C TYR A 7 6.78 -10.44 -13.50
N SER A 8 6.21 -11.39 -14.26
CA SER A 8 6.20 -11.58 -15.73
C SER A 8 7.50 -11.60 -16.56
N ASN A 9 7.51 -12.55 -17.51
CA ASN A 9 8.53 -12.80 -18.53
C ASN A 9 8.33 -11.91 -19.79
N ASN A 10 8.03 -10.62 -19.61
CA ASN A 10 7.93 -9.64 -20.69
C ASN A 10 8.86 -8.46 -20.39
N SER A 11 9.85 -8.23 -21.25
CA SER A 11 10.85 -7.15 -21.13
C SER A 11 10.31 -5.71 -21.20
N ASN A 12 8.98 -5.53 -21.18
CA ASN A 12 8.29 -4.24 -21.24
C ASN A 12 7.36 -3.97 -20.05
N GLU A 13 7.30 -4.85 -19.04
CA GLU A 13 6.46 -4.62 -17.85
C GLU A 13 7.17 -3.74 -16.81
N LYS A 14 6.46 -2.74 -16.28
CA LYS A 14 6.97 -1.89 -15.20
C LYS A 14 7.00 -2.69 -13.92
N THR A 15 8.16 -3.21 -13.56
CA THR A 15 8.31 -3.96 -12.32
C THR A 15 8.85 -3.06 -11.22
N TYR A 16 8.11 -2.98 -10.12
CA TYR A 16 8.56 -2.37 -8.87
C TYR A 16 8.36 -3.36 -7.73
N TYR A 17 9.23 -3.30 -6.74
CA TYR A 17 9.20 -4.16 -5.57
C TYR A 17 8.93 -3.35 -4.32
N ALA A 18 8.35 -3.98 -3.29
CA ALA A 18 8.15 -3.33 -2.01
C ALA A 18 9.48 -2.79 -1.41
N SER A 19 10.62 -3.41 -1.73
CA SER A 19 11.95 -2.91 -1.35
C SER A 19 12.28 -1.53 -1.90
N ASP A 20 11.76 -1.19 -3.08
CA ASP A 20 12.05 0.09 -3.74
C ASP A 20 11.33 1.26 -3.04
N PHE A 21 10.30 0.95 -2.25
CA PHE A 21 9.52 1.88 -1.45
C PHE A 21 9.86 1.82 0.04
N ARG A 22 10.89 1.05 0.42
CA ARG A 22 11.38 0.98 1.80
C ARG A 22 12.50 1.99 1.99
N ALA A 23 12.27 2.99 2.82
CA ALA A 23 13.31 3.86 3.34
C ALA A 23 13.40 3.73 4.86
N SER A 24 14.54 4.14 5.43
CA SER A 24 14.72 4.18 6.88
C SER A 24 13.71 5.14 7.50
N LEU A 25 12.95 4.65 8.49
CA LEU A 25 12.05 5.50 9.26
C LEU A 25 12.87 6.55 10.06
N PRO A 26 12.34 7.78 10.25
CA PRO A 26 12.97 8.80 11.09
C PRO A 26 13.26 8.29 12.49
N SER A 27 14.37 8.75 13.10
CA SER A 27 14.75 8.38 14.47
C SER A 27 13.70 8.77 15.52
N SER A 28 12.87 9.77 15.23
CA SER A 28 11.73 10.19 16.07
C SER A 28 10.61 9.14 16.17
N THR A 29 10.61 8.11 15.31
CA THR A 29 9.69 6.96 15.39
C THR A 29 10.14 5.86 16.37
N ALA A 30 11.22 6.10 17.13
CA ALA A 30 11.79 5.15 18.07
C ALA A 30 11.23 5.37 19.48
N TYR A 31 10.02 4.88 19.75
CA TYR A 31 9.57 4.67 21.13
C TYR A 31 9.15 3.20 21.34
N SER A 32 9.77 2.61 22.36
CA SER A 32 9.52 1.34 23.08
C SER A 32 8.83 0.19 22.36
N GLY A 33 9.48 -0.99 22.28
CA GLY A 33 8.85 -2.32 22.28
C GLY A 33 7.84 -2.70 21.18
N ASP A 34 7.40 -1.73 20.40
CA ASP A 34 6.23 -1.79 19.54
C ASP A 34 6.63 -2.22 18.13
N VAL A 35 5.75 -3.00 17.51
CA VAL A 35 5.90 -3.31 16.10
C VAL A 35 5.43 -2.09 15.31
N ARG A 36 6.27 -1.61 14.41
CA ARG A 36 5.96 -0.50 13.49
C ARG A 36 5.48 -1.06 12.16
N ARG A 37 4.39 -0.52 11.63
CA ARG A 37 3.92 -0.82 10.27
C ARG A 37 3.57 0.45 9.54
N HIS A 38 3.69 0.42 8.22
CA HIS A 38 3.16 1.52 7.42
C HIS A 38 1.64 1.44 7.38
N LYS A 39 0.94 2.57 7.53
CA LYS A 39 -0.50 2.66 7.27
C LYS A 39 -0.74 2.37 5.79
N PHE A 40 -0.01 3.04 4.91
CA PHE A 40 0.05 2.73 3.49
C PHE A 40 1.24 1.81 3.17
N ASP A 41 0.93 0.54 2.90
CA ASP A 41 1.92 -0.53 2.73
C ASP A 41 2.80 -0.36 1.47
N CYS A 42 4.09 -0.72 1.59
CA CYS A 42 5.05 -0.66 0.48
C CYS A 42 4.69 -1.60 -0.69
N GLU A 43 4.04 -2.74 -0.45
CA GLU A 43 3.54 -3.64 -1.50
C GLU A 43 2.41 -2.97 -2.30
N LEU A 44 1.55 -2.17 -1.64
CA LEU A 44 0.54 -1.34 -2.33
C LEU A 44 1.20 -0.20 -3.12
N GLY A 45 2.25 0.42 -2.57
CA GLY A 45 3.03 1.44 -3.28
C GLY A 45 3.70 0.90 -4.55
N ALA A 46 4.34 -0.27 -4.45
CA ALA A 46 4.94 -0.96 -5.59
C ALA A 46 3.90 -1.29 -6.66
N ALA A 47 2.75 -1.85 -6.27
CA ALA A 47 1.66 -2.12 -7.20
C ALA A 47 1.09 -0.85 -7.83
N ALA A 48 0.88 0.22 -7.06
CA ALA A 48 0.40 1.49 -7.60
C ALA A 48 1.36 2.07 -8.65
N ALA A 49 2.66 1.97 -8.42
CA ALA A 49 3.66 2.41 -9.38
C ALA A 49 3.68 1.54 -10.65
N ALA A 50 3.61 0.22 -10.51
CA ALA A 50 3.57 -0.72 -11.62
C ALA A 50 2.32 -0.53 -12.51
N TYR A 51 1.17 -0.28 -11.90
CA TYR A 51 -0.10 -0.07 -12.58
C TYR A 51 -0.30 1.33 -13.17
N SER A 52 0.64 2.24 -12.92
CA SER A 52 0.57 3.59 -13.46
C SER A 52 0.64 3.58 -14.99
N ARG A 53 -0.30 4.29 -15.62
CA ARG A 53 -0.24 4.55 -17.06
C ARG A 53 0.88 5.55 -17.35
N GLY A 54 1.65 5.32 -18.43
CA GLY A 54 2.72 6.22 -18.87
C GLY A 54 4.11 5.55 -18.87
N PRO A 55 5.22 6.30 -18.86
CA PRO A 55 6.58 5.76 -18.75
C PRO A 55 6.88 5.23 -17.34
N THR A 56 7.98 4.47 -17.19
CA THR A 56 8.52 4.11 -15.87
C THR A 56 8.93 5.39 -15.12
N TYR A 57 8.73 5.39 -13.80
CA TYR A 57 9.30 6.39 -12.91
C TYR A 57 10.82 6.25 -12.86
N SER A 58 11.51 7.38 -12.80
CA SER A 58 12.95 7.43 -12.56
C SER A 58 13.30 6.97 -11.13
N ASP A 59 14.54 6.55 -10.92
CA ASP A 59 15.05 6.20 -9.58
C ASP A 59 14.90 7.37 -8.59
N SER A 60 15.08 8.61 -9.06
CA SER A 60 14.90 9.81 -8.23
C SER A 60 13.46 9.94 -7.74
N THR A 61 12.49 9.69 -8.62
CA THR A 61 11.06 9.72 -8.28
C THR A 61 10.71 8.61 -7.29
N ILE A 62 11.20 7.39 -7.50
CA ILE A 62 10.96 6.26 -6.58
C ILE A 62 11.59 6.53 -5.21
N ASN A 63 12.81 7.05 -5.17
CA ASN A 63 13.47 7.44 -3.92
C ASN A 63 12.68 8.53 -3.16
N GLN A 64 12.07 9.48 -3.87
CA GLN A 64 11.19 10.47 -3.26
C GLN A 64 9.94 9.80 -2.66
N TYR A 65 9.29 8.90 -3.40
CA TYR A 65 8.12 8.16 -2.89
C TYR A 65 8.47 7.29 -1.68
N ALA A 66 9.62 6.61 -1.69
CA ALA A 66 10.09 5.83 -0.56
C ALA A 66 10.28 6.69 0.70
N ARG A 67 10.83 7.90 0.56
CA ARG A 67 10.98 8.86 1.68
C ARG A 67 9.63 9.34 2.21
N ASN A 68 8.69 9.65 1.32
CA ASN A 68 7.35 10.10 1.69
C ASN A 68 6.59 8.97 2.41
N ILE A 69 6.68 7.74 1.93
CA ILE A 69 6.08 6.56 2.58
C ILE A 69 6.76 6.26 3.93
N ALA A 70 8.06 6.53 4.08
CA ALA A 70 8.75 6.38 5.36
C ALA A 70 8.53 7.54 6.33
N SER A 71 7.60 8.46 6.05
CA SER A 71 7.21 9.53 6.97
C SER A 71 6.71 8.98 8.31
N SER A 72 6.97 9.74 9.39
CA SER A 72 6.67 9.31 10.76
C SER A 72 5.18 9.12 11.02
N ASP A 73 4.32 9.82 10.28
CA ASP A 73 2.87 9.80 10.39
C ASP A 73 2.21 8.73 9.49
N ASN A 74 2.97 8.13 8.56
CA ASN A 74 2.59 6.87 7.90
C ASN A 74 2.87 5.64 8.79
N VAL A 75 3.18 5.80 10.08
CA VAL A 75 3.47 4.67 10.98
C VAL A 75 2.28 4.40 11.90
N HIS A 76 1.90 3.12 12.01
CA HIS A 76 1.03 2.57 13.05
C HIS A 76 1.90 1.76 14.03
N TYR A 77 1.68 1.97 15.33
CA TYR A 77 2.40 1.29 16.41
C TYR A 77 1.52 0.23 17.05
N TYR A 78 2.00 -1.00 17.11
CA TYR A 78 1.33 -2.09 17.79
C TYR A 78 2.02 -2.34 19.12
N GLY A 79 1.26 -2.24 20.21
CA GLY A 79 1.75 -2.36 21.59
C GLY A 79 2.38 -3.71 21.99
N SER A 80 2.55 -4.66 21.06
CA SER A 80 3.23 -5.92 21.33
C SER A 80 3.90 -6.54 20.11
N ALA A 81 5.05 -7.19 20.33
CA ALA A 81 5.74 -8.01 19.34
C ALA A 81 4.91 -9.20 18.83
N THR A 82 3.93 -9.68 19.61
CA THR A 82 3.05 -10.82 19.25
C THR A 82 1.93 -10.45 18.30
N SER A 83 1.66 -9.15 18.10
CA SER A 83 0.76 -8.63 17.05
C SER A 83 1.27 -8.94 15.62
N ASN A 84 2.44 -9.56 15.50
CA ASN A 84 3.04 -9.97 14.23
C ASN A 84 2.44 -11.21 13.56
N TYR A 85 1.61 -12.00 14.23
CA TYR A 85 1.19 -13.29 13.66
C TYR A 85 -0.05 -13.17 12.76
N GLY A 86 0.19 -13.02 11.46
CA GLY A 86 -0.61 -13.65 10.39
C GLY A 86 -1.69 -12.81 9.71
N HIS A 87 -2.37 -11.89 10.40
CA HIS A 87 -3.61 -11.32 9.85
C HIS A 87 -3.44 -10.10 8.94
N ASP A 88 -2.50 -9.18 9.17
CA ASP A 88 -2.46 -7.95 8.35
C ASP A 88 -1.71 -8.08 7.02
N ARG A 89 -0.81 -9.08 6.90
CA ARG A 89 -0.27 -9.45 5.59
C ARG A 89 -1.35 -10.10 4.70
N SER A 90 -2.46 -10.55 5.29
CA SER A 90 -3.61 -11.10 4.58
C SER A 90 -4.34 -10.00 3.78
N SER A 91 -4.58 -8.82 4.36
CA SER A 91 -5.39 -7.77 3.72
C SER A 91 -4.74 -7.21 2.46
N VAL A 92 -3.45 -6.86 2.51
CA VAL A 92 -2.72 -6.31 1.36
C VAL A 92 -2.70 -7.31 0.20
N ASN A 93 -2.41 -8.58 0.48
CA ASN A 93 -2.45 -9.63 -0.54
C ASN A 93 -3.85 -9.82 -1.14
N GLN A 94 -4.91 -9.72 -0.32
CA GLN A 94 -6.30 -9.76 -0.81
C GLN A 94 -6.60 -8.57 -1.73
N VAL A 95 -6.19 -7.35 -1.37
CA VAL A 95 -6.34 -6.16 -2.22
C VAL A 95 -5.59 -6.32 -3.53
N LEU A 96 -4.33 -6.76 -3.49
CA LEU A 96 -3.54 -7.00 -4.70
C LEU A 96 -4.19 -8.06 -5.59
N ARG A 97 -4.56 -9.22 -5.02
CA ARG A 97 -5.29 -10.26 -5.76
C ARG A 97 -6.54 -9.68 -6.44
N SER A 98 -7.35 -8.92 -5.70
CA SER A 98 -8.55 -8.24 -6.22
C SER A 98 -8.25 -7.35 -7.42
N ALA A 99 -7.14 -6.62 -7.39
CA ALA A 99 -6.70 -5.75 -8.48
C ALA A 99 -6.25 -6.55 -9.73
N TYR A 100 -5.58 -7.69 -9.54
CA TYR A 100 -5.14 -8.57 -10.62
C TYR A 100 -6.29 -9.34 -11.26
N THR A 101 -7.16 -9.96 -10.45
CA THR A 101 -8.23 -10.84 -10.94
C THR A 101 -9.53 -10.09 -11.25
N ASN A 102 -9.62 -8.82 -10.84
CA ASN A 102 -10.85 -8.03 -10.84
C ASN A 102 -11.99 -8.71 -10.04
N GLU A 103 -11.65 -9.64 -9.14
CA GLU A 103 -12.59 -10.29 -8.22
C GLU A 103 -12.91 -9.39 -7.04
N ARG A 104 -14.15 -9.49 -6.55
CA ARG A 104 -14.56 -8.86 -5.30
C ARG A 104 -13.89 -9.56 -4.11
N VAL A 105 -13.29 -8.77 -3.21
CA VAL A 105 -12.81 -9.27 -1.91
C VAL A 105 -13.58 -8.61 -0.78
N ALA A 106 -13.95 -9.40 0.23
CA ALA A 106 -14.62 -8.94 1.44
C ALA A 106 -13.65 -9.07 2.61
N LEU A 107 -13.18 -7.94 3.13
CA LEU A 107 -12.27 -7.86 4.27
C LEU A 107 -13.05 -7.92 5.57
N ASN A 108 -12.50 -8.58 6.58
CA ASN A 108 -13.06 -8.50 7.94
C ASN A 108 -12.87 -7.08 8.53
N PRO A 109 -13.58 -6.72 9.62
CA PRO A 109 -13.51 -5.37 10.17
C PRO A 109 -12.10 -4.87 10.51
N HIS A 110 -11.22 -5.76 10.99
CA HIS A 110 -9.83 -5.43 11.32
C HIS A 110 -9.01 -5.13 10.05
N GLU A 111 -9.06 -6.03 9.07
CA GLU A 111 -8.42 -5.87 7.76
C GLU A 111 -8.89 -4.61 7.03
N ALA A 112 -10.20 -4.33 7.08
CA ALA A 112 -10.80 -3.15 6.49
C ALA A 112 -10.32 -1.85 7.17
N SER A 113 -10.10 -1.86 8.49
CA SER A 113 -9.55 -0.71 9.22
C SER A 113 -8.15 -0.35 8.71
N HIS A 114 -7.26 -1.34 8.55
CA HIS A 114 -5.91 -1.10 8.04
C HIS A 114 -5.90 -0.50 6.63
N ILE A 115 -6.73 -1.04 5.73
CA ILE A 115 -6.83 -0.51 4.36
C ILE A 115 -7.45 0.90 4.35
N ARG A 116 -8.40 1.20 5.24
CA ARG A 116 -8.96 2.54 5.41
C ARG A 116 -7.91 3.54 5.89
N GLU A 117 -7.13 3.18 6.91
CA GLU A 117 -6.07 4.03 7.44
C GLU A 117 -4.99 4.33 6.39
N GLY A 118 -4.56 3.33 5.63
CA GLY A 118 -3.62 3.52 4.53
C GLY A 118 -4.16 4.40 3.41
N ALA A 119 -5.42 4.22 3.03
CA ALA A 119 -6.07 5.06 2.03
C ALA A 119 -6.30 6.49 2.52
N ALA A 120 -6.64 6.69 3.80
CA ALA A 120 -6.76 8.01 4.41
C ALA A 120 -5.42 8.74 4.41
N TRP A 121 -4.35 8.07 4.87
CA TRP A 121 -3.00 8.64 4.82
C TRP A 121 -2.59 9.05 3.40
N LEU A 122 -2.86 8.19 2.41
CA LEU A 122 -2.56 8.52 1.00
C LEU A 122 -3.40 9.71 0.50
N ALA A 123 -4.66 9.83 0.94
CA ALA A 123 -5.50 10.97 0.57
C ALA A 123 -4.96 12.29 1.12
N ASP A 124 -4.44 12.27 2.35
CA ASP A 124 -3.84 13.44 3.01
C ASP A 124 -2.51 13.83 2.36
N HIS A 125 -1.75 12.86 1.84
CA HIS A 125 -0.42 13.06 1.24
C HIS A 125 -0.40 12.97 -0.29
N LYS A 126 -1.57 12.97 -0.95
CA LYS A 126 -1.65 12.69 -2.39
C LYS A 126 -0.81 13.64 -3.25
N GLN A 127 -0.63 14.89 -2.80
CA GLN A 127 0.19 15.93 -3.44
C GLN A 127 1.70 15.60 -3.47
N ASP A 128 2.15 14.70 -2.60
CA ASP A 128 3.55 14.27 -2.54
C ASP A 128 3.88 13.18 -3.56
N PHE A 129 2.87 12.71 -4.30
CA PHE A 129 2.96 11.67 -5.31
C PHE A 129 2.48 12.18 -6.65
N SER A 130 2.89 11.55 -7.74
CA SER A 130 2.33 11.89 -9.06
C SER A 130 0.85 11.50 -9.13
N GLN A 131 0.07 12.23 -9.92
CA GLN A 131 -1.33 11.91 -10.19
C GLN A 131 -1.51 10.48 -10.72
N GLY A 132 -0.58 9.99 -11.55
CA GLY A 132 -0.58 8.62 -12.07
C GLY A 132 -0.47 7.58 -10.96
N PHE A 133 0.41 7.80 -9.98
CA PHE A 133 0.57 6.93 -8.82
C PHE A 133 -0.71 6.87 -7.97
N VAL A 134 -1.26 8.03 -7.60
CA VAL A 134 -2.45 8.09 -6.73
C VAL A 134 -3.68 7.50 -7.39
N ASN A 135 -3.90 7.78 -8.69
CA ASN A 135 -5.01 7.20 -9.45
C ASN A 135 -4.90 5.66 -9.56
N SER A 136 -3.68 5.15 -9.63
CA SER A 136 -3.42 3.71 -9.70
C SER A 136 -3.65 3.05 -8.35
N ALA A 137 -3.16 3.66 -7.26
CA ALA A 137 -3.45 3.24 -5.90
C ALA A 137 -4.97 3.21 -5.63
N ALA A 138 -5.69 4.27 -6.02
CA ALA A 138 -7.15 4.30 -5.92
C ALA A 138 -7.81 3.15 -6.67
N SER A 139 -7.27 2.77 -7.83
CA SER A 139 -7.79 1.67 -8.64
C SER A 139 -7.58 0.30 -8.01
N LEU A 140 -6.53 0.10 -7.20
CA LEU A 140 -6.32 -1.15 -6.44
C LEU A 140 -7.51 -1.44 -5.50
N PHE A 141 -8.10 -0.39 -4.92
CA PHE A 141 -9.24 -0.53 -4.00
C PHE A 141 -10.60 -0.70 -4.69
N LYS A 142 -10.63 -0.76 -6.05
CA LYS A 142 -11.89 -0.78 -6.82
C LYS A 142 -12.84 -1.88 -6.38
N ASN A 143 -12.36 -3.07 -6.04
CA ASN A 143 -13.18 -4.24 -5.75
C ASN A 143 -13.05 -4.73 -4.30
N VAL A 144 -12.64 -3.84 -3.39
CA VAL A 144 -12.44 -4.12 -1.97
C VAL A 144 -13.68 -3.65 -1.18
N TYR A 145 -14.29 -4.58 -0.44
CA TYR A 145 -15.51 -4.36 0.34
C TYR A 145 -15.33 -4.89 1.76
N ASP A 146 -16.16 -4.43 2.70
CA ASP A 146 -16.29 -5.07 4.01
C ASP A 146 -17.29 -6.24 3.97
N GLN A 147 -17.48 -6.91 5.10
CA GLN A 147 -18.38 -8.07 5.23
C GLN A 147 -19.85 -7.73 4.98
N ASP A 148 -20.26 -6.49 5.27
CA ASP A 148 -21.61 -5.98 5.00
C ASP A 148 -21.80 -5.57 3.54
N GLY A 149 -20.70 -5.51 2.80
CA GLY A 149 -20.66 -5.25 1.37
C GLY A 149 -20.57 -3.78 0.99
N HIS A 150 -20.19 -2.92 1.92
CA HIS A 150 -19.85 -1.53 1.65
C HIS A 150 -18.42 -1.41 1.13
N LYS A 151 -18.13 -0.32 0.43
CA LYS A 151 -16.75 -0.03 -0.01
C LYS A 151 -15.87 0.23 1.20
N VAL A 152 -14.72 -0.44 1.26
CA VAL A 152 -13.72 -0.16 2.30
C VAL A 152 -13.15 1.24 2.11
N VAL A 153 -12.87 1.62 0.86
CA VAL A 153 -12.31 2.93 0.50
C VAL A 153 -13.24 3.66 -0.46
N ASP A 154 -13.63 4.88 -0.10
CA ASP A 154 -14.23 5.81 -1.06
C ASP A 154 -13.13 6.39 -1.96
N ARG A 155 -12.95 5.79 -3.13
CA ARG A 155 -11.93 6.19 -4.10
C ARG A 155 -12.02 7.65 -4.56
N ARG A 156 -13.13 8.35 -4.32
CA ARG A 156 -13.27 9.78 -4.65
C ARG A 156 -12.34 10.66 -3.80
N THR A 157 -11.99 10.24 -2.58
CA THR A 157 -11.08 10.99 -1.70
C THR A 157 -9.66 11.03 -2.27
N LEU A 158 -9.27 9.98 -3.01
CA LEU A 158 -7.98 9.82 -3.67
C LEU A 158 -7.91 10.47 -5.06
N ARG A 159 -8.99 11.08 -5.56
CA ARG A 159 -8.94 11.76 -6.86
C ARG A 159 -8.23 13.11 -6.72
N TYR A 160 -7.40 13.41 -7.71
CA TYR A 160 -6.92 14.76 -8.00
C TYR A 160 -8.05 15.59 -8.60
#